data_AF-A0A4Y9QA85-F1
#
_entry.id   AF-A0A4Y9QA85-F1
#
_cell.length_a   1.000
_cell.length_b   1.000
_cell.length_c   1.000
_cell.angle_alpha   90.00
_cell.angle_beta   90.00
_cell.angle_gamma   90.00
#
_symmetry.space_group_name_H-M   'P 1'
#
loop_
_entity.id
_entity.type
_entity.pdbx_description
1 polymer ?
#
loop_
_entity_poly.entity_id
_entity_poly.type
_entity_poly.pdbx_seq_one_letter_code
_entity_poly.pdbx_strand_id
1 'polypeptide(L)'
;MTVIPLPRHGQWAWDLRGQGRGVRVSTHADEGLLNVSLWREGTCVGTAQLLPADVAKLVSGLTEGLAEIAAPPRVPAADDGTRLHELEQRLAEVESRLGSPARPSGVERAGAVARSARTAIAERRRSLFGDRRTT
;
A
#
# COMPACT_ATOMS: atom_id res chain seq x y z
N MET A 1 0.89 48.11 -37.05
CA MET A 1 0.23 46.84 -36.71
C MET A 1 1.24 45.74 -36.94
N THR A 2 1.96 45.33 -35.89
CA THR A 2 3.03 44.33 -35.98
C THR A 2 2.43 42.94 -35.88
N VAL A 3 2.64 42.13 -36.91
CA VAL A 3 2.22 40.72 -36.96
C VAL A 3 3.35 39.88 -36.38
N ILE A 4 3.06 39.11 -35.33
CA ILE A 4 4.00 38.12 -34.80
C ILE A 4 3.85 36.85 -35.67
N PRO A 5 4.94 36.30 -36.23
CA PRO A 5 4.89 35.12 -37.09
C PRO A 5 4.31 33.90 -36.37
N LEU A 6 3.71 32.99 -37.14
CA LEU A 6 3.13 31.76 -36.61
C LEU A 6 4.22 30.91 -35.89
N PRO A 7 3.94 30.39 -34.68
CA PRO A 7 4.90 29.61 -33.92
C PRO A 7 5.29 28.34 -34.66
N ARG A 8 6.60 28.04 -34.68
CA ARG A 8 7.12 26.78 -35.26
C ARG A 8 6.69 25.54 -34.49
N HIS A 9 6.47 25.68 -33.19
CA HIS A 9 6.05 24.59 -32.30
C HIS A 9 4.87 25.07 -31.46
N GLY A 10 3.74 24.35 -31.59
CA GLY A 10 2.55 24.54 -30.78
C GLY A 10 2.26 23.29 -29.98
N GLN A 11 2.21 23.38 -28.66
CA GLN A 11 1.83 22.27 -27.79
C GLN A 11 0.42 22.51 -27.27
N TRP A 12 -0.40 21.46 -27.25
CA TRP A 12 -1.79 21.51 -26.78
C TRP A 12 -1.96 20.71 -25.49
N ALA A 13 -2.68 21.30 -24.54
CA ALA A 13 -3.21 20.61 -23.37
C ALA A 13 -4.74 20.71 -23.40
N TRP A 14 -5.43 19.57 -23.43
CA TRP A 14 -6.89 19.53 -23.51
C TRP A 14 -7.51 19.70 -22.13
N ASP A 15 -8.64 20.40 -22.08
CA ASP A 15 -9.38 20.59 -20.84
C ASP A 15 -10.29 19.39 -20.55
N LEU A 16 -10.27 18.91 -19.31
CA LEU A 16 -11.06 17.75 -18.85
C LEU A 16 -12.57 17.91 -19.07
N ARG A 17 -13.09 19.15 -19.08
CA ARG A 17 -14.51 19.45 -19.31
C ARG A 17 -14.94 19.23 -20.77
N GLY A 18 -14.01 18.98 -21.68
CA GLY A 18 -14.28 18.72 -23.10
C GLY A 18 -14.77 19.96 -23.87
N GLN A 19 -15.67 19.74 -24.85
CA GLN A 19 -16.28 20.79 -25.69
C GLN A 19 -15.26 21.62 -26.51
N GLY A 20 -14.23 20.94 -27.02
CA GLY A 20 -13.16 21.59 -27.79
C GLY A 20 -12.39 22.64 -27.00
N ARG A 21 -12.38 22.54 -25.67
CA ARG A 21 -11.65 23.45 -24.79
C ARG A 21 -10.23 22.97 -24.55
N GLY A 22 -9.28 23.89 -24.56
CA GLY A 22 -7.88 23.57 -24.33
C GLY A 22 -7.02 24.81 -24.14
N VAL A 23 -5.78 24.55 -23.77
CA VAL A 23 -4.69 25.54 -23.70
C VAL A 23 -3.71 25.20 -24.81
N ARG A 24 -3.26 26.22 -25.55
CA ARG A 24 -2.18 26.09 -26.51
C ARG A 24 -1.01 26.97 -26.11
N VAL A 25 0.18 26.38 -26.08
CA VAL A 25 1.45 27.08 -25.91
C VAL A 25 2.09 27.27 -27.28
N SER A 26 2.57 28.47 -27.52
CA SER A 26 3.08 28.94 -28.81
C SER A 26 4.35 29.75 -28.60
N THR A 27 5.49 29.28 -29.11
CA THR A 27 6.80 29.94 -28.93
C THR A 27 7.12 30.92 -30.05
N HIS A 28 7.50 32.13 -29.67
CA HIS A 28 7.92 33.22 -30.54
C HIS A 28 9.38 33.54 -30.22
N ALA A 29 10.29 32.72 -30.77
CA ALA A 29 11.70 32.70 -30.37
C ALA A 29 12.43 34.00 -30.74
N ASP A 30 12.11 34.58 -31.91
CA ASP A 30 12.75 35.81 -32.40
C ASP A 30 12.36 37.01 -31.52
N GLU A 31 11.16 36.97 -30.94
CA GLU A 31 10.64 37.98 -30.01
C GLU A 31 10.98 37.68 -28.54
N GLY A 32 11.53 36.51 -28.24
CA GLY A 32 11.86 36.09 -26.88
C GLY A 32 10.63 35.89 -25.98
N LEU A 33 9.47 35.55 -26.55
CA LEU A 33 8.19 35.46 -25.85
C LEU A 33 7.50 34.11 -26.06
N LEU A 34 6.62 33.76 -25.12
CA LEU A 34 5.72 32.63 -25.27
C LEU A 34 4.27 33.08 -25.09
N ASN A 35 3.39 32.60 -25.97
CA ASN A 35 1.96 32.81 -25.87
C ASN A 35 1.30 31.58 -25.25
N VAL A 36 0.53 31.79 -24.19
CA VAL A 36 -0.38 30.81 -23.61
C VAL A 36 -1.79 31.26 -23.93
N SER A 37 -2.51 30.47 -24.73
CA SER A 37 -3.83 30.82 -25.25
C SER A 37 -4.89 29.83 -24.83
N LEU A 38 -6.06 30.34 -24.44
CA LEU A 38 -7.25 29.57 -24.09
C LEU A 38 -8.14 29.45 -25.32
N TRP A 39 -8.59 28.23 -25.58
CA TRP A 39 -9.42 27.91 -26.72
C TRP A 39 -10.73 27.26 -26.29
N ARG A 40 -11.78 27.50 -27.08
CA ARG A 40 -13.09 26.88 -26.96
C ARG A 40 -13.68 26.75 -28.34
N GLU A 41 -14.17 25.57 -28.69
CA GLU A 41 -14.86 25.30 -29.97
C GLU A 41 -14.03 25.79 -31.19
N GLY A 42 -12.71 25.58 -31.14
CA GLY A 42 -11.80 26.01 -32.22
C GLY A 42 -11.52 27.51 -32.28
N THR A 43 -12.02 28.31 -31.33
CA THR A 43 -11.80 29.76 -31.25
C THR A 43 -10.92 30.13 -30.06
N CYS A 44 -9.95 31.03 -30.26
CA CYS A 44 -9.16 31.60 -29.18
C CYS A 44 -9.99 32.60 -28.39
N VAL A 45 -10.20 32.34 -27.10
CA VAL A 45 -11.03 33.16 -26.20
C VAL A 45 -10.22 33.99 -25.20
N GLY A 46 -8.89 33.81 -25.16
CA GLY A 46 -7.99 34.63 -24.37
C GLY A 46 -6.53 34.24 -24.57
N THR A 47 -5.62 35.21 -24.44
CA THR A 47 -4.17 34.97 -24.61
C THR A 47 -3.38 35.79 -23.59
N ALA A 48 -2.37 35.15 -23.01
CA ALA A 48 -1.32 35.80 -22.24
C ALA A 48 0.00 35.70 -23.01
N GLN A 49 0.74 36.81 -23.09
CA GLN A 49 2.11 36.84 -23.60
C GLN A 49 3.05 36.89 -22.40
N LEU A 50 3.96 35.94 -22.30
CA LEU A 50 4.82 35.76 -21.14
C LEU A 50 6.29 35.86 -21.53
N LEU A 51 7.05 36.56 -20.70
CA LEU A 51 8.51 36.53 -20.73
C LEU A 51 9.03 35.19 -20.16
N PRO A 52 10.25 34.77 -20.51
CA PRO A 52 10.82 33.51 -20.02
C PRO A 52 10.81 33.36 -18.50
N ALA A 53 11.05 34.46 -17.76
CA ALA A 53 11.02 34.46 -16.31
C ALA A 53 9.63 34.16 -15.72
N ASP A 54 8.57 34.67 -16.36
CA ASP A 54 7.20 34.42 -15.90
C ASP A 54 6.70 33.05 -16.35
N VAL A 55 7.18 32.55 -17.49
CA VAL A 55 6.98 31.14 -17.87
C VAL A 55 7.63 30.21 -16.85
N ALA A 56 8.83 30.51 -16.38
CA ALA A 56 9.48 29.70 -15.34
C ALA A 56 8.63 29.63 -14.06
N LYS A 57 8.07 30.76 -13.61
CA LYS A 57 7.14 30.78 -12.47
C LYS A 57 5.88 29.95 -12.72
N LEU A 58 5.30 30.04 -13.92
CA LEU A 58 4.14 29.23 -14.30
C LEU A 58 4.46 27.74 -14.26
N VAL A 59 5.62 27.34 -14.80
CA VAL A 59 6.09 25.94 -14.76
C VAL A 59 6.27 25.47 -13.31
N SER A 60 6.88 26.29 -12.45
CA SER A 60 7.02 25.96 -11.01
C SER A 60 5.65 25.64 -10.39
N GLY A 61 4.66 26.53 -10.55
CA GLY A 61 3.31 26.31 -10.02
C GLY A 61 2.63 25.06 -10.59
N LEU A 62 2.83 24.76 -11.88
CA LEU A 62 2.32 23.53 -12.49
C LEU A 62 2.97 22.28 -11.89
N THR A 63 4.30 22.30 -11.69
CA THR A 63 5.03 21.17 -11.11
C THR A 63 4.73 20.96 -9.62
N GLU A 64 4.55 22.04 -8.87
CA GLU A 64 4.14 22.00 -7.45
C GLU A 64 2.74 21.41 -7.32
N GLY A 65 1.76 21.92 -8.08
CA GLY A 65 0.41 21.36 -8.09
C GLY A 65 0.37 19.90 -8.54
N LEU A 66 1.21 19.51 -9.50
CA LEU A 66 1.35 18.10 -9.89
C LEU A 66 1.91 17.25 -8.75
N ALA A 67 2.91 17.76 -8.02
CA ALA A 67 3.48 17.07 -6.87
C ALA A 67 2.45 16.90 -5.74
N GLU A 68 1.61 17.91 -5.49
CA GLU A 68 0.51 17.83 -4.53
C GLU A 68 -0.52 16.76 -4.91
N ILE A 69 -0.89 16.68 -6.19
CA ILE A 69 -1.83 15.65 -6.70
C ILE A 69 -1.22 14.25 -6.62
N ALA A 70 0.08 14.12 -6.91
CA ALA A 70 0.79 12.84 -6.89
C ALA A 70 1.18 12.39 -5.48
N ALA A 71 1.12 13.28 -4.47
CA ALA A 71 1.49 12.94 -3.12
C ALA A 71 0.60 11.81 -2.58
N PRO A 72 1.18 10.76 -1.97
CA PRO A 72 0.38 9.73 -1.33
C PRO A 72 -0.45 10.37 -0.21
N PRO A 73 -1.62 9.79 0.13
CA PRO A 73 -2.38 10.21 1.29
C PRO A 73 -1.44 10.26 2.48
N ARG A 74 -1.35 11.41 3.17
CA ARG A 74 -0.53 11.53 4.38
C ARG A 74 -1.14 10.62 5.44
N VAL A 75 -0.68 9.39 5.51
CA VAL A 75 -0.89 8.53 6.67
C VAL A 75 -0.16 9.24 7.82
N PRO A 76 -0.84 9.58 8.92
CA PRO A 76 -0.16 10.18 10.06
C PRO A 76 0.96 9.21 10.46
N ALA A 77 2.19 9.75 10.55
CA ALA A 77 3.38 9.04 11.00
C ALA A 77 3.25 8.70 12.50
N ALA A 78 2.29 7.85 12.84
CA ALA A 78 2.33 7.10 14.07
C ALA A 78 3.38 6.02 13.83
N ASP A 79 4.61 6.31 14.24
CA ASP A 79 5.80 5.46 14.21
C ASP A 79 5.54 4.11 13.53
N ASP A 80 5.71 4.09 12.20
CA ASP A 80 5.42 2.91 11.38
C ASP A 80 6.19 1.69 11.92
N GLY A 81 7.34 1.91 12.57
CA GLY A 81 8.09 0.87 13.28
C GLY A 81 7.34 0.30 14.48
N THR A 82 6.81 1.14 15.38
CA THR A 82 5.99 0.70 16.51
C THR A 82 4.73 -0.01 16.04
N ARG A 83 4.04 0.52 15.02
CA ARG A 83 2.81 -0.08 14.50
C ARG A 83 3.07 -1.41 13.80
N LEU A 84 4.15 -1.51 13.02
CA LEU A 84 4.56 -2.75 12.38
C LEU A 84 4.94 -3.80 13.43
N HIS A 85 5.70 -3.39 14.46
CA HIS A 85 6.09 -4.28 15.56
C HIS A 85 4.87 -4.80 16.35
N GLU A 86 3.88 -3.93 16.60
CA GLU A 86 2.61 -4.35 17.22
C GLU A 86 1.87 -5.37 16.35
N LEU A 87 1.82 -5.16 15.04
CA LEU A 87 1.19 -6.09 14.10
C LEU A 87 1.94 -7.44 14.04
N GLU A 88 3.28 -7.42 14.03
CA GLU A 88 4.12 -8.62 14.07
C GLU A 88 3.90 -9.43 15.36
N GLN A 89 3.83 -8.75 16.52
CA GLN A 89 3.53 -9.41 17.79
C GLN A 89 2.14 -10.07 17.79
N ARG A 90 1.13 -9.36 17.28
CA ARG A 90 -0.23 -9.89 17.16
C ARG A 90 -0.31 -11.08 16.20
N LEU A 91 0.45 -11.05 15.10
CA LEU A 91 0.53 -12.16 14.16
C LEU A 91 1.18 -13.38 14.81
N ALA A 92 2.30 -13.20 15.50
CA ALA A 92 2.98 -14.28 16.23
C ALA A 92 2.06 -14.91 17.30
N GLU A 93 1.23 -14.11 17.97
CA GLU A 93 0.23 -14.64 18.90
C GLU A 93 -0.81 -15.52 18.19
N VAL A 94 -1.36 -15.06 17.07
CA VAL A 94 -2.34 -15.84 16.28
C VAL A 94 -1.71 -17.13 15.76
N GLU A 95 -0.49 -17.06 15.23
CA GLU A 95 0.26 -18.23 14.76
C GLU A 95 0.53 -19.21 15.89
N SER A 96 0.86 -18.75 17.10
CA SER A 96 1.05 -19.63 18.26
C SER A 96 -0.23 -20.36 18.66
N ARG A 97 -1.39 -19.68 18.56
CA ARG A 97 -2.71 -20.28 18.83
C ARG A 97 -3.07 -21.33 17.78
N LEU A 98 -2.71 -21.09 16.51
CA LEU A 98 -2.95 -21.99 15.39
C LEU A 98 -1.94 -23.16 15.35
N GLY A 99 -0.71 -22.93 15.77
CA GLY A 99 0.39 -23.90 15.81
C GLY A 99 0.45 -24.75 17.09
N SER A 100 -0.40 -24.48 18.08
CA SER A 100 -0.52 -25.33 19.27
C SER A 100 -1.09 -26.69 18.87
N PRO A 101 -0.35 -27.81 19.05
CA PRO A 101 -0.81 -29.11 18.61
C PRO A 101 -2.06 -29.53 19.37
N ALA A 102 -2.93 -30.22 18.65
CA ALA A 102 -4.18 -30.80 19.09
C ALA A 102 -4.15 -31.27 20.54
N ARG A 103 -5.23 -30.96 21.29
CA ARG A 103 -5.58 -31.64 22.55
C ARG A 103 -5.19 -33.12 22.44
N PRO A 104 -4.54 -33.72 23.44
CA PRO A 104 -4.12 -35.12 23.35
C PRO A 104 -5.33 -35.93 22.93
N SER A 105 -5.22 -36.56 21.76
CA SER A 105 -6.28 -37.42 21.26
C SER A 105 -6.61 -38.41 22.37
N GLY A 106 -7.90 -38.68 22.60
CA GLY A 106 -8.36 -39.52 23.71
C GLY A 106 -7.67 -40.90 23.81
N VAL A 107 -7.01 -41.31 22.73
CA VAL A 107 -6.18 -42.52 22.58
C VAL A 107 -5.00 -42.56 23.57
N GLU A 108 -4.31 -41.45 23.83
CA GLU A 108 -3.17 -41.44 24.77
C GLU A 108 -3.60 -41.59 26.23
N ARG A 109 -4.71 -40.96 26.62
CA ARG A 109 -5.28 -41.12 27.96
C ARG A 109 -5.80 -42.53 28.18
N ALA A 110 -6.42 -43.15 27.17
CA ALA A 110 -6.86 -44.54 27.24
C ALA A 110 -5.69 -45.53 27.40
N GLY A 111 -4.58 -45.29 26.68
CA GLY A 111 -3.37 -46.11 26.78
C GLY A 111 -2.70 -46.04 28.15
N ALA A 112 -2.67 -44.86 28.79
CA ALA A 112 -2.12 -44.69 30.12
C ALA A 112 -2.95 -45.43 31.20
N VAL A 113 -4.29 -45.34 31.14
CA VAL A 113 -5.19 -46.04 32.08
C VAL A 113 -5.08 -47.56 31.93
N ALA A 114 -4.99 -48.08 30.70
CA ALA A 114 -4.86 -49.51 30.46
C ALA A 114 -3.54 -50.09 30.99
N ARG A 115 -2.43 -49.33 30.94
CA ARG A 115 -1.15 -49.75 31.51
C ARG A 115 -1.19 -49.82 33.04
N SER A 116 -1.76 -48.82 33.71
CA SER A 116 -1.92 -48.82 35.17
C SER A 116 -2.85 -49.94 35.67
N ALA A 117 -3.90 -50.27 34.92
CA ALA A 117 -4.77 -51.39 35.27
C ALA A 117 -4.04 -52.74 35.15
N ARG A 118 -3.19 -52.91 34.13
CA ARG A 118 -2.40 -54.13 33.95
C ARG A 118 -1.34 -54.31 35.03
N THR A 119 -0.66 -53.25 35.46
CA THR A 119 0.31 -53.33 36.56
C THR A 119 -0.38 -53.68 37.88
N ALA A 120 -1.52 -53.04 38.18
CA ALA A 120 -2.30 -53.34 39.38
C ALA A 120 -2.81 -54.80 39.40
N ILE A 121 -3.28 -55.32 38.26
CA ILE A 121 -3.72 -56.72 38.15
C ILE A 121 -2.54 -57.69 38.29
N ALA A 122 -1.37 -57.37 37.74
CA ALA A 122 -0.17 -58.20 37.85
C ALA A 122 0.38 -58.23 39.28
N GLU A 123 0.36 -57.11 40.00
CA GLU A 123 0.73 -57.02 41.42
C GLU A 123 -0.25 -57.80 42.30
N ARG A 124 -1.56 -57.67 42.05
CA ARG A 124 -2.59 -58.40 42.79
C ARG A 124 -2.53 -59.91 42.56
N ARG A 125 -2.20 -60.37 41.34
CA ARG A 125 -1.95 -61.80 41.07
C ARG A 125 -0.70 -62.33 41.76
N ARG A 126 0.37 -61.53 41.84
CA ARG A 126 1.60 -61.92 42.59
C ARG A 126 1.33 -62.02 44.09
N SER A 127 0.57 -61.10 44.65
CA SER A 127 0.18 -61.15 46.07
C SER A 127 -0.68 -62.38 46.39
N LEU A 128 -1.57 -62.81 45.48
CA LEU A 128 -2.47 -63.94 45.70
C LEU A 128 -1.82 -65.32 45.45
N PHE A 129 -0.77 -65.40 44.62
CA PHE A 129 -0.09 -66.65 44.27
C PHE A 129 1.32 -66.80 44.90
N GLY A 130 1.83 -65.79 45.59
CA GLY A 130 3.18 -65.77 46.15
C GLY A 130 3.36 -66.48 47.49
N ASP A 131 2.30 -66.92 48.16
CA ASP A 131 2.37 -67.44 49.54
C ASP A 131 2.19 -68.96 49.64
N ARG A 132 2.79 -69.72 48.72
CA ARG A 132 2.95 -71.18 48.86
C ARG A 132 4.29 -71.68 48.33
N ARG A 133 5.25 -71.80 49.26
CA ARG A 133 6.50 -72.61 49.32
C ARG A 133 7.57 -71.70 49.95
N THR A 134 8.09 -71.94 51.14
CA THR A 134 8.70 -73.16 51.72
C THR A 134 8.64 -73.08 53.26
N THR A 135 8.19 -74.12 53.97
CA THR A 135 9.04 -75.06 54.78
C THR A 135 10.27 -74.44 55.41
#